data_AF-A0A366EKQ9-F1
#
_entry.id   AF-A0A366EKQ9-F1
#
_cell.length_a   1.000
_cell.length_b   1.000
_cell.length_c   1.000
_cell.angle_alpha   90.00
_cell.angle_beta   90.00
_cell.angle_gamma   90.00
#
_symmetry.space_group_name_H-M   'P 1'
#
loop_
_entity.id
_entity.type
_entity.pdbx_description
1 polymer ?
#
loop_
_entity_poly.entity_id
_entity_poly.type
_entity_poly.pdbx_seq_one_letter_code
_entity_poly.pdbx_strand_id
1 'polypeptide(L)'
;MTSMRVLAIAAALTSLSPAAYANDASRCVDVSVPRKAVEAGKGQWIELTADQWEFLRGVYAMNPLTPPGLPYGDKAALARVEGNDGGLVFFLDGNLACTPMAAPKALLALLDAVATATIAHEGSGL
;
A
#
# COMPACT_ATOMS: atom_id res chain seq x y z
N MET A 1 -19.92 69.64 17.37
CA MET A 1 -18.62 69.01 17.04
C MET A 1 -18.74 67.52 17.36
N THR A 2 -18.69 66.70 16.30
CA THR A 2 -17.99 65.38 16.19
C THR A 2 -17.63 64.66 17.50
N SER A 3 -17.80 63.35 17.69
CA SER A 3 -17.67 62.27 16.72
C SER A 3 -17.93 60.90 17.37
N MET A 4 -18.28 59.95 16.49
CA MET A 4 -17.87 58.54 16.46
C MET A 4 -18.29 57.53 17.55
N ARG A 5 -19.00 56.51 17.05
CA ARG A 5 -19.31 55.20 17.61
C ARG A 5 -18.04 54.41 17.97
N VAL A 6 -18.12 53.55 18.99
CA VAL A 6 -17.23 52.38 19.09
C VAL A 6 -18.10 51.12 19.16
N LEU A 7 -18.20 50.43 18.02
CA LEU A 7 -18.66 49.05 17.93
C LEU A 7 -17.64 48.17 18.65
N ALA A 8 -18.05 47.46 19.71
CA ALA A 8 -17.23 46.39 20.27
C ALA A 8 -17.50 45.10 19.47
N ILE A 9 -16.48 44.66 18.74
CA ILE A 9 -16.49 43.53 17.81
C ILE A 9 -16.52 42.23 18.61
N ALA A 10 -17.48 41.35 18.31
CA ALA A 10 -17.52 39.98 18.80
C ALA A 10 -16.32 39.20 18.25
N ALA A 11 -15.37 38.84 19.11
CA ALA A 11 -14.28 37.95 18.76
C ALA A 11 -14.83 36.53 18.60
N ALA A 12 -15.14 36.16 17.36
CA ALA A 12 -15.46 34.78 17.01
C ALA A 12 -14.23 33.90 17.28
N LEU A 13 -14.40 32.92 18.17
CA LEU A 13 -13.46 31.81 18.38
C LEU A 13 -13.40 30.98 17.10
N THR A 14 -12.61 31.41 16.12
CA THR A 14 -12.16 30.53 15.05
C THR A 14 -11.07 29.65 15.66
N SER A 15 -11.50 28.52 16.22
CA SER A 15 -10.65 27.37 16.45
C SER A 15 -10.08 26.94 15.10
N LEU A 16 -8.94 27.53 14.72
CA LEU A 16 -8.01 26.96 13.75
C LEU A 16 -7.63 25.60 14.31
N SER A 17 -8.43 24.58 13.95
CA SER A 17 -8.00 23.20 14.11
C SER A 17 -6.71 23.10 13.31
N PRO A 18 -5.55 22.84 13.94
CA PRO A 18 -4.37 22.55 13.15
C PRO A 18 -4.76 21.38 12.25
N ALA A 19 -4.63 21.56 10.95
CA ALA A 19 -4.68 20.45 10.02
C ALA A 19 -3.58 19.50 10.49
N ALA A 20 -3.97 18.44 11.18
CA ALA A 20 -3.10 17.32 11.46
C ALA A 20 -2.87 16.66 10.10
N TYR A 21 -1.93 17.20 9.33
CA TYR A 21 -1.33 16.44 8.26
C TYR A 21 -0.65 15.27 8.95
N ALA A 22 -1.23 14.08 8.83
CA ALA A 22 -0.49 12.85 9.04
C ALA A 22 0.70 12.93 8.08
N ASN A 23 1.87 13.31 8.60
CA ASN A 23 3.11 13.21 7.86
C ASN A 23 3.49 11.72 7.82
N ASP A 24 2.69 10.94 7.10
CA ASP A 24 3.14 9.66 6.56
C ASP A 24 4.16 10.04 5.49
N ALA A 25 5.42 10.22 5.90
CA ALA A 25 6.53 10.20 4.96
C ALA A 25 6.31 8.98 4.08
N SER A 26 6.03 9.21 2.80
CA SER A 26 5.65 8.16 1.86
C SER A 26 6.71 7.06 1.95
N ARG A 27 6.34 5.91 2.50
CA ARG A 27 7.21 4.72 2.60
C ARG A 27 7.44 4.07 1.24
N CYS A 28 7.36 4.88 0.20
CA CYS A 28 7.38 4.48 -1.17
C CYS A 28 8.68 5.00 -1.80
N VAL A 29 9.30 4.15 -2.58
CA VAL A 29 10.50 4.47 -3.35
C VAL A 29 10.22 4.22 -4.81
N ASP A 30 10.99 4.82 -5.71
CA ASP A 30 10.88 4.50 -7.13
C ASP A 30 11.07 2.97 -7.36
N VAL A 31 10.17 2.35 -8.12
CA VAL A 31 10.15 0.89 -8.39
C VAL A 31 11.49 0.39 -8.93
N SER A 32 12.22 1.22 -9.68
CA SER A 32 13.51 0.82 -10.24
C SER A 32 14.54 0.48 -9.16
N VAL A 33 14.43 1.04 -7.95
CA VAL A 33 15.36 0.78 -6.85
C VAL A 33 15.26 -0.66 -6.36
N PRO A 34 14.12 -1.15 -5.81
CA PRO A 34 14.00 -2.53 -5.38
C PRO A 34 14.11 -3.52 -6.54
N ARG A 35 13.60 -3.18 -7.74
CA ARG A 35 13.73 -4.05 -8.92
C ARG A 35 15.19 -4.31 -9.28
N LYS A 36 16.01 -3.26 -9.41
CA LYS A 36 17.44 -3.41 -9.72
C LYS A 36 18.17 -4.20 -8.64
N ALA A 37 17.82 -4.01 -7.36
CA ALA A 37 18.44 -4.76 -6.27
C ALA A 37 18.11 -6.26 -6.36
N VAL A 38 16.86 -6.61 -6.67
CA VAL A 38 16.43 -8.00 -6.88
C VAL A 38 17.16 -8.62 -8.08
N GLU A 39 17.19 -7.92 -9.22
CA GLU A 39 17.86 -8.39 -10.44
C GLU A 39 19.37 -8.55 -10.26
N ALA A 40 20.03 -7.63 -9.54
CA ALA A 40 21.46 -7.75 -9.21
C ALA A 40 21.76 -8.98 -8.34
N GLY A 41 20.79 -9.38 -7.50
CA GLY A 41 20.83 -10.63 -6.73
C GLY A 41 20.42 -11.87 -7.53
N LYS A 42 20.32 -11.79 -8.87
CA LYS A 42 19.79 -12.84 -9.76
C LYS A 42 18.35 -13.27 -9.42
N GLY A 43 17.61 -12.40 -8.73
CA GLY A 43 16.21 -12.59 -8.44
C GLY A 43 15.31 -12.20 -9.61
N GLN A 44 14.01 -12.40 -9.41
CA GLN A 44 12.96 -12.08 -10.38
C GLN A 44 12.01 -11.05 -9.79
N TRP A 45 11.68 -10.06 -10.60
CA TRP A 45 10.61 -9.10 -10.35
C TRP A 45 9.40 -9.48 -11.20
N ILE A 46 8.31 -9.88 -10.56
CA ILE A 46 7.11 -10.40 -11.22
C ILE A 46 5.95 -9.48 -10.88
N GLU A 47 5.45 -8.72 -11.85
CA GLU A 47 4.19 -7.99 -11.66
C GLU A 47 3.03 -8.98 -11.52
N LEU A 48 2.21 -8.79 -10.49
CA LEU A 48 1.09 -9.66 -10.17
C LEU A 48 -0.15 -9.24 -10.99
N THR A 49 -1.03 -10.20 -11.24
CA THR A 49 -2.32 -9.93 -11.90
C THR A 49 -3.23 -9.09 -10.99
N ALA A 50 -4.27 -8.48 -11.57
CA ALA A 50 -5.28 -7.74 -10.81
C ALA A 50 -5.93 -8.62 -9.72
N ASP A 51 -6.29 -9.85 -10.06
CA ASP A 51 -6.89 -10.82 -9.13
C ASP A 51 -5.96 -11.17 -7.96
N GLN A 52 -4.66 -11.37 -8.25
CA GLN A 52 -3.67 -11.62 -7.22
C GLN A 52 -3.48 -10.39 -6.31
N TRP A 53 -3.51 -9.18 -6.88
CA TRP A 53 -3.44 -7.94 -6.10
C TRP A 53 -4.67 -7.78 -5.20
N GLU A 54 -5.89 -7.99 -5.71
CA GLU A 54 -7.12 -7.93 -4.91
C GLU A 54 -7.11 -8.93 -3.76
N PHE A 55 -6.76 -10.18 -4.05
CA PHE A 55 -6.58 -11.21 -3.03
C PHE A 55 -5.57 -10.78 -1.94
N LEU A 56 -4.45 -10.18 -2.34
CA LEU A 56 -3.42 -9.70 -1.41
C LEU A 56 -3.88 -8.56 -0.52
N ARG A 57 -4.83 -7.72 -0.94
CA ARG A 57 -5.36 -6.66 -0.08
C ARG A 57 -6.05 -7.24 1.16
N GLY A 58 -6.81 -8.33 0.98
CA GLY A 58 -7.41 -9.06 2.08
C GLY A 58 -6.36 -9.64 3.03
N VAL A 59 -5.31 -10.25 2.48
CA VAL A 59 -4.19 -10.79 3.28
C VAL A 59 -3.47 -9.68 4.04
N TYR A 60 -3.20 -8.54 3.39
CA TYR A 60 -2.58 -7.38 4.02
C TYR A 60 -3.43 -6.85 5.17
N ALA A 61 -4.74 -6.63 4.96
CA ALA A 61 -5.62 -6.13 6.00
C ALA A 61 -5.70 -7.04 7.24
N MET A 62 -5.49 -8.35 7.06
CA MET A 62 -5.49 -9.35 8.13
C MET A 62 -4.12 -9.59 8.77
N ASN A 63 -3.04 -9.01 8.23
CA ASN A 63 -1.70 -9.22 8.73
C ASN A 63 -1.37 -8.22 9.86
N PRO A 64 -1.15 -8.65 11.11
CA PRO A 64 -0.85 -7.73 12.21
C PRO A 64 0.52 -7.05 12.07
N LEU A 65 1.39 -7.53 11.17
CA LEU A 65 2.71 -6.95 10.91
C LEU A 65 2.68 -5.83 9.87
N THR A 66 1.57 -5.65 9.15
CA THR A 66 1.41 -4.55 8.20
C THR A 66 0.81 -3.32 8.88
N PRO A 67 1.14 -2.10 8.41
CA PRO A 67 0.46 -0.89 8.85
C PRO A 67 -1.07 -1.00 8.75
N PRO A 68 -1.82 -0.35 9.66
CA PRO A 68 -3.28 -0.32 9.60
C PRO A 68 -3.81 0.18 8.26
N GLY A 69 -4.93 -0.37 7.81
CA GLY A 69 -5.61 0.02 6.57
C GLY A 69 -5.34 -0.91 5.40
N LEU A 70 -5.58 -0.40 4.19
CA LEU A 70 -5.35 -1.12 2.93
C LEU A 70 -3.98 -0.75 2.36
N PRO A 71 -3.37 -1.64 1.55
CA PRO A 71 -2.14 -1.32 0.85
C PRO A 71 -2.35 -0.18 -0.17
N TYR A 72 -1.25 0.52 -0.50
CA TYR A 72 -1.25 1.61 -1.47
C TYR A 72 -1.45 1.12 -2.92
N GLY A 73 -1.98 2.02 -3.75
CA GLY A 73 -2.02 1.87 -5.20
C GLY A 73 -2.97 0.79 -5.71
N ASP A 74 -2.77 0.37 -6.96
CA ASP A 74 -3.66 -0.51 -7.73
C ASP A 74 -2.97 -1.76 -8.29
N LYS A 75 -1.68 -1.93 -7.97
CA LYS A 75 -0.85 -3.04 -8.45
C LYS A 75 0.03 -3.60 -7.34
N ALA A 76 0.60 -4.76 -7.61
CA ALA A 76 1.65 -5.32 -6.77
C ALA A 76 2.69 -6.05 -7.63
N ALA A 77 3.90 -6.18 -7.10
CA ALA A 77 4.95 -6.99 -7.67
C ALA A 77 5.57 -7.90 -6.61
N LEU A 78 5.85 -9.12 -6.99
CA LEU A 78 6.57 -10.11 -6.21
C LEU A 78 8.05 -10.09 -6.59
N ALA A 79 8.89 -9.83 -5.61
CA ALA A 79 10.32 -10.06 -5.67
C ALA A 79 10.65 -11.47 -5.15
N ARG A 80 11.30 -12.28 -5.97
CA ARG A 80 11.84 -13.60 -5.60
C ARG A 80 13.35 -13.61 -5.75
N VAL A 81 14.05 -14.27 -4.83
CA VAL A 81 15.51 -14.49 -4.93
C VAL A 81 15.75 -16.00 -4.94
N GLU A 82 16.69 -16.44 -5.77
CA GLU A 82 17.06 -17.84 -5.88
C GLU A 82 17.47 -18.43 -4.51
N GLY A 83 17.05 -19.66 -4.21
CA GLY A 83 17.31 -20.32 -2.94
C GLY A 83 16.41 -19.90 -1.77
N ASN A 84 15.45 -18.99 -1.99
CA ASN A 84 14.42 -18.64 -1.01
C ASN A 84 13.04 -19.14 -1.47
N ASP A 85 12.40 -19.95 -0.63
CA ASP A 85 11.08 -20.53 -0.88
C ASP A 85 9.92 -19.53 -0.74
N GLY A 86 10.20 -18.33 -0.22
CA GLY A 86 9.28 -17.20 -0.14
C GLY A 86 9.64 -16.06 -1.08
N GLY A 87 9.16 -14.86 -0.75
CA GLY A 87 9.46 -13.64 -1.47
C GLY A 87 9.02 -12.40 -0.71
N LEU A 88 9.11 -11.25 -1.38
CA LEU A 88 8.68 -9.96 -0.87
C LEU A 88 7.70 -9.34 -1.86
N VAL A 89 6.49 -9.00 -1.40
CA VAL A 89 5.50 -8.30 -2.21
C VAL A 89 5.65 -6.80 -1.98
N PHE A 90 5.74 -6.04 -3.06
CA PHE A 90 5.67 -4.58 -3.05
C PHE A 90 4.33 -4.16 -3.64
N PHE A 91 3.57 -3.34 -2.92
CA PHE A 91 2.37 -2.69 -3.45
C PHE A 91 2.76 -1.42 -4.19
N LEU A 92 2.22 -1.22 -5.39
CA LEU A 92 2.69 -0.21 -6.33
C LEU A 92 1.66 0.90 -6.51
N ASP A 93 2.09 2.14 -6.33
CA ASP A 93 1.32 3.35 -6.62
C ASP A 93 2.01 4.10 -7.77
N GLY A 94 1.51 3.89 -9.00
CA GLY A 94 2.16 4.34 -10.21
C GLY A 94 3.57 3.75 -10.35
N ASN A 95 4.59 4.62 -10.35
CA ASN A 95 6.00 4.22 -10.44
C ASN A 95 6.68 4.04 -9.07
N LEU A 96 5.90 4.04 -7.98
CA LEU A 96 6.41 3.91 -6.63
C LEU A 96 6.11 2.51 -6.07
N ALA A 97 7.13 1.87 -5.50
CA ALA A 97 7.01 0.67 -4.68
C ALA A 97 6.89 1.07 -3.21
N CYS A 98 5.73 0.79 -2.62
CA CYS A 98 5.37 1.12 -1.25
C CYS A 98 5.54 -0.10 -0.32
N THR A 99 5.03 0.03 0.91
CA THR A 99 5.09 -0.91 2.04
C THR A 99 5.27 -2.38 1.63
N PRO A 100 6.50 -2.93 1.75
CA PRO A 100 6.74 -4.32 1.41
C PRO A 100 6.13 -5.26 2.45
N MET A 101 5.60 -6.40 1.99
CA MET A 101 5.06 -7.46 2.84
C MET A 101 5.77 -8.78 2.53
N ALA A 102 6.25 -9.48 3.55
CA ALA A 102 6.83 -10.81 3.38
C ALA A 102 5.78 -11.79 2.86
N ALA A 103 6.12 -12.56 1.84
CA ALA A 103 5.26 -13.57 1.24
C ALA A 103 5.87 -14.96 1.47
N PRO A 104 5.43 -15.70 2.52
CA PRO A 104 5.92 -17.05 2.76
C PRO A 104 5.44 -18.00 1.66
N LYS A 105 6.11 -19.15 1.52
CA LYS A 105 5.80 -20.19 0.53
C LYS A 105 4.30 -20.53 0.43
N ALA A 106 3.61 -20.63 1.57
CA ALA A 106 2.18 -20.94 1.61
C ALA A 106 1.34 -19.83 0.96
N LEU A 107 1.69 -18.55 1.17
CA LEU A 107 1.02 -17.44 0.50
C LEU A 107 1.30 -17.45 -1.01
N LEU A 108 2.54 -17.76 -1.42
CA LEU A 108 2.88 -17.87 -2.83
C LEU A 108 2.07 -18.97 -3.54
N ALA A 109 1.83 -20.10 -2.87
CA ALA A 109 0.97 -21.16 -3.41
C ALA A 109 -0.49 -20.70 -3.60
N LEU A 110 -1.01 -19.86 -2.68
CA LEU A 110 -2.35 -19.28 -2.83
C LEU A 110 -2.39 -18.27 -4.00
N LEU A 111 -1.35 -17.45 -4.17
CA LEU A 111 -1.26 -16.53 -5.31
C LEU A 111 -1.21 -17.26 -6.65
N ASP A 112 -0.52 -18.39 -6.72
CA ASP A 112 -0.50 -19.25 -7.90
C ASP A 112 -1.89 -19.86 -8.18
N ALA A 113 -2.59 -20.31 -7.14
CA ALA A 113 -3.95 -20.81 -7.26
C ALA A 113 -4.95 -19.73 -7.72
N VAL A 114 -4.76 -18.47 -7.31
CA VAL A 114 -5.54 -17.32 -7.82
C VAL A 114 -5.18 -17.02 -9.28
N ALA A 115 -3.90 -16.97 -9.64
CA ALA A 115 -3.47 -16.72 -11.02
C ALA A 115 -3.98 -17.77 -12.02
N THR A 116 -4.13 -19.01 -11.58
CA THR A 116 -4.66 -20.12 -12.39
C THR A 116 -6.18 -20.25 -12.31
N ALA A 117 -6.88 -19.31 -11.65
CA ALA A 117 -8.32 -19.32 -11.40
C ALA A 117 -8.82 -20.58 -10.66
N THR A 118 -7.93 -21.30 -9.98
CA THR A 118 -8.29 -22.42 -9.09
C THR A 118 -9.02 -21.91 -7.85
N ILE A 119 -8.66 -20.71 -7.38
CA ILE A 119 -9.35 -19.97 -6.34
C ILE A 119 -9.94 -18.71 -6.98
N ALA A 120 -11.27 -18.59 -6.95
CA ALA A 120 -11.94 -17.33 -7.23
C ALA A 120 -11.75 -16.39 -6.03
N HIS A 121 -11.27 -15.17 -6.28
CA HIS A 121 -11.16 -14.15 -5.24
C HIS A 121 -12.49 -13.37 -5.07
N GLU A 122 -13.34 -13.39 -6.09
CA GLU A 122 -14.69 -12.80 -6.06
C GLU A 122 -15.70 -13.78 -5.44
N GLY A 123 -16.62 -13.24 -4.65
CA GLY A 123 -17.76 -14.01 -4.16
C GLY A 123 -18.82 -14.22 -5.25
N SER A 124 -19.38 -15.42 -5.35
CA SER A 124 -20.50 -15.75 -6.25
C SER A 124 -21.89 -15.46 -5.64
N GLY A 125 -21.96 -14.51 -4.69
CA GLY A 125 -23.21 -14.09 -4.05
C GLY A 125 -23.49 -14.75 -2.69
N LEU A 126 -22.55 -14.62 -1.75
CA LEU A 126 -22.86 -14.76 -0.32
C LEU A 126 -23.91 -13.73 0.12
#